data_AF-A0A4R5HK32-F1
#
_entry.id   AF-A0A4R5HK32-F1
#
_cell.length_a   1.000
_cell.length_b   1.000
_cell.length_c   1.000
_cell.angle_alpha   90.00
_cell.angle_beta   90.00
_cell.angle_gamma   90.00
#
_symmetry.space_group_name_H-M   'P 1'
#
loop_
_entity.id
_entity.type
_entity.pdbx_description
1 polymer ?
#
loop_
_entity_poly.entity_id
_entity_poly.type
_entity_poly.pdbx_seq_one_letter_code
_entity_poly.pdbx_strand_id
1 'polypeptide(L)'
;RRIAQMEADLNRLQKESDALTGRVDDPTVQRPLRQTRTRKPFPASLSRDEKRLLPAEACCPDCGGALSYLGEDAAEQLELMRSAFRVIRTVREKHACTKCDAIVQAPAPSRPIERGIAGPGLLARVLSSKYAEHTPLYRQSEIYGRQGVDLSRSLLSGWVDACCRLLSPLEEALQDYVLTDGKLHADDTPVQVLLPGNKKTKTGRLWTYVRDDRNAGSALAPAVWFAYSPDRK
;
A
#
# COMPACT_ATOMS: atom_id res chain seq x y z
N ARG A 1 -7.55 18.72 21.99
CA ARG A 1 -8.39 19.28 20.89
C ARG A 1 -8.09 18.63 19.54
N ARG A 2 -6.85 18.65 19.04
CA ARG A 2 -6.49 18.05 17.73
C ARG A 2 -6.64 16.53 17.64
N ILE A 3 -6.34 15.81 18.73
CA ILE A 3 -6.51 14.34 18.80
C ILE A 3 -7.99 13.95 18.72
N ALA A 4 -8.84 14.58 19.52
CA ALA A 4 -10.29 14.35 19.48
C ALA A 4 -10.91 14.68 18.11
N GLN A 5 -10.39 15.69 17.40
CA GLN A 5 -10.80 16.01 16.04
C GLN A 5 -10.42 14.88 15.07
N MET A 6 -9.17 14.41 15.12
CA MET A 6 -8.70 13.31 14.27
C MET A 6 -9.43 11.99 14.57
N GLU A 7 -9.76 11.72 15.83
CA GLU A 7 -10.56 10.55 16.22
C GLU A 7 -11.98 10.64 15.68
N ALA A 8 -12.60 11.83 15.72
CA ALA A 8 -13.91 12.06 15.13
C ALA A 8 -13.89 11.89 13.59
N ASP A 9 -12.86 12.41 12.93
CA ASP A 9 -12.69 12.27 11.48
C ASP A 9 -12.45 10.81 11.07
N LEU A 10 -11.61 10.08 11.82
CA LEU A 10 -11.40 8.64 11.65
C LEU A 10 -12.71 7.86 11.80
N ASN A 11 -13.50 8.17 12.84
CA ASN A 11 -14.78 7.51 13.06
C ASN A 11 -15.79 7.83 11.95
N ARG A 12 -15.79 9.04 11.40
CA ARG A 12 -16.64 9.40 10.26
C ARG A 12 -16.24 8.62 9.00
N LEU A 13 -14.96 8.63 8.65
CA LEU A 13 -14.43 7.89 7.50
C LEU A 13 -14.66 6.38 7.64
N GLN A 14 -14.53 5.86 8.86
CA GLN A 14 -14.84 4.46 9.17
C GLN A 14 -16.32 4.15 8.92
N LYS A 15 -17.24 5.00 9.38
CA LYS A 15 -18.70 4.84 9.13
C LYS A 15 -19.04 4.94 7.65
N GLU A 16 -18.44 5.87 6.91
CA GLU A 16 -18.62 6.00 5.46
C GLU A 16 -18.12 4.75 4.73
N SER A 17 -16.93 4.25 5.10
CA SER A 17 -16.37 2.98 4.61
C SER A 17 -17.28 1.79 4.95
N ASP A 18 -17.81 1.72 6.17
CA ASP A 18 -18.64 0.60 6.62
C ASP A 18 -20.02 0.63 5.93
N ALA A 19 -20.57 1.82 5.64
CA ALA A 19 -21.77 1.99 4.81
C ALA A 19 -21.52 1.55 3.35
N LEU A 20 -20.39 1.94 2.76
CA LEU A 20 -20.02 1.54 1.39
C LEU A 20 -19.76 0.03 1.28
N THR A 21 -19.16 -0.57 2.31
CA THR A 21 -18.79 -2.00 2.32
C THR A 21 -19.86 -2.93 2.91
N GLY A 22 -20.94 -2.39 3.47
CA GLY A 22 -21.99 -3.17 4.15
C GLY A 22 -21.50 -3.88 5.42
N ARG A 23 -20.43 -3.37 6.05
CA ARG A 23 -19.93 -3.91 7.32
C ARG A 23 -20.82 -3.44 8.46
N VAL A 24 -21.33 -4.39 9.24
CA VAL A 24 -22.02 -4.11 10.51
C VAL A 24 -21.02 -4.33 11.63
N ASP A 25 -20.78 -3.31 12.45
CA ASP A 25 -19.98 -3.47 13.67
C ASP A 25 -20.74 -4.38 14.64
N ASP A 26 -20.19 -5.56 14.91
CA ASP A 26 -20.73 -6.52 15.86
C ASP A 26 -20.14 -6.24 17.25
N PRO A 27 -20.94 -5.70 18.20
CA PRO A 27 -20.45 -5.35 19.54
C PRO A 27 -20.01 -6.57 20.36
N THR A 28 -20.35 -7.79 19.94
CA THR A 28 -19.92 -9.03 20.61
C THR A 28 -18.49 -9.44 20.24
N VAL A 29 -17.95 -8.91 19.14
CA VAL A 29 -16.58 -9.16 18.72
C VAL A 29 -15.66 -8.17 19.43
N GLN A 30 -15.16 -8.56 20.61
CA GLN A 30 -14.10 -7.81 21.29
C GLN A 30 -12.89 -7.69 20.34
N ARG A 31 -12.61 -6.48 19.86
CA ARG A 31 -11.37 -6.18 19.12
C ARG A 31 -10.28 -5.97 20.18
N PRO A 32 -9.36 -6.93 20.37
CA PRO A 32 -8.27 -6.74 21.32
C PRO A 32 -7.46 -5.50 20.90
N LEU A 33 -7.08 -4.68 21.89
CA LEU A 33 -6.14 -3.57 21.68
C LEU A 33 -4.93 -4.11 20.92
N ARG A 34 -4.61 -3.46 19.79
CA ARG A 34 -3.55 -3.90 18.89
C ARG A 34 -2.21 -3.78 19.61
N GLN A 35 -1.79 -4.84 20.30
CA GLN A 35 -0.46 -4.91 20.89
C GLN A 35 0.57 -4.73 19.78
N THR A 36 1.49 -3.79 19.96
CA THR A 36 2.63 -3.58 19.07
C THR A 36 3.55 -4.78 19.19
N ARG A 37 3.30 -5.82 18.38
CA ARG A 37 4.21 -6.96 18.27
C ARG A 37 5.52 -6.46 17.68
N THR A 38 6.62 -6.78 18.37
CA THR A 38 7.97 -6.62 17.84
C THR A 38 8.06 -7.34 16.49
N ARG A 39 8.60 -6.65 15.49
CA ARG A 39 8.74 -7.23 14.15
C ARG A 39 9.67 -8.42 14.24
N LYS A 40 9.24 -9.55 13.69
CA LYS A 40 10.16 -10.67 13.47
C LYS A 40 11.20 -10.23 12.44
N PRO A 41 12.50 -10.47 12.69
CA PRO A 41 13.52 -10.25 11.67
C PRO A 41 13.26 -11.16 10.46
N PHE A 42 13.71 -10.73 9.29
CA PHE A 42 13.64 -11.56 8.09
C PHE A 42 14.57 -12.77 8.22
N PRO A 43 14.24 -13.90 7.56
CA PRO A 43 15.10 -15.08 7.57
C PRO A 43 16.55 -14.76 7.17
N ALA A 44 17.51 -15.34 7.88
CA ALA A 44 18.93 -15.16 7.58
C ALA A 44 19.30 -15.71 6.18
N SER A 45 18.54 -16.69 5.68
CA SER A 45 18.72 -17.32 4.37
C SER A 45 18.42 -16.39 3.18
N LEU A 46 17.69 -15.29 3.38
CA LEU A 46 17.43 -14.32 2.31
C LEU A 46 18.67 -13.45 2.06
N SER A 47 19.02 -13.26 0.79
CA SER A 47 20.11 -12.38 0.39
C SER A 47 19.81 -10.93 0.79
N ARG A 48 20.80 -10.25 1.36
CA ARG A 48 20.72 -8.84 1.74
C ARG A 48 21.48 -7.98 0.76
N ASP A 49 20.79 -7.07 0.10
CA ASP A 49 21.39 -6.03 -0.72
C ASP A 49 21.51 -4.77 0.16
N GLU A 50 22.73 -4.48 0.63
CA GLU A 50 23.01 -3.33 1.49
C GLU A 50 23.20 -2.05 0.67
N LYS A 51 22.53 -0.98 1.10
CA LYS A 51 22.67 0.37 0.54
C LYS A 51 23.05 1.32 1.65
N ARG A 52 24.28 1.82 1.61
CA ARG A 52 24.82 2.78 2.57
C ARG A 52 24.60 4.21 2.06
N LEU A 53 24.00 5.04 2.90
CA LEU A 53 23.67 6.43 2.62
C LEU A 53 24.50 7.33 3.54
N LEU A 54 25.35 8.14 2.92
CA LEU A 54 26.14 9.18 3.56
C LEU A 54 25.33 10.48 3.62
N PRO A 55 25.63 11.38 4.57
CA PRO A 55 25.18 12.77 4.51
C PRO A 55 25.36 13.37 3.10
N ALA A 56 24.37 14.15 2.66
CA ALA A 56 24.40 14.75 1.32
C ALA A 56 25.55 15.77 1.18
N GLU A 57 25.89 16.46 2.26
CA GLU A 57 26.96 17.44 2.31
C GLU A 57 28.20 16.87 3.01
N ALA A 58 29.38 17.24 2.51
CA ALA A 58 30.67 16.84 3.10
C ALA A 58 31.03 17.67 4.36
N CYS A 59 30.33 18.78 4.59
CA CYS A 59 30.52 19.67 5.74
C CYS A 59 29.19 19.87 6.48
N CYS A 60 29.27 20.37 7.71
CA CYS A 60 28.09 20.69 8.50
C CYS A 60 27.27 21.81 7.83
N PRO A 61 25.98 21.60 7.56
CA PRO A 61 25.12 22.61 6.91
C PRO A 61 24.91 23.85 7.80
N ASP A 62 25.08 23.72 9.12
CA ASP A 62 24.84 24.80 10.07
C ASP A 62 26.05 25.74 10.25
N CYS A 63 27.28 25.22 10.16
CA CYS A 63 28.49 26.00 10.47
C CYS A 63 29.71 25.77 9.55
N GLY A 64 29.59 24.90 8.53
CA GLY A 64 30.69 24.54 7.63
C GLY A 64 31.83 23.74 8.25
N GLY A 65 31.66 23.23 9.49
CA GLY A 65 32.65 22.38 10.17
C GLY A 65 32.80 21.00 9.52
N ALA A 66 33.91 20.33 9.82
CA ALA A 66 34.14 18.95 9.37
C ALA A 66 33.16 17.98 10.07
N LEU A 67 32.83 16.90 9.36
CA LEU A 67 31.95 15.85 9.84
C LEU A 67 32.76 14.61 10.23
N SER A 68 32.48 14.04 11.39
CA SER A 68 33.06 12.78 11.86
C SER A 68 31.98 11.72 12.06
N TYR A 69 32.30 10.47 11.78
CA TYR A 69 31.37 9.36 11.96
C TYR A 69 30.95 9.22 13.43
N LEU A 70 29.63 9.13 13.68
CA LEU A 70 29.04 8.96 15.01
C LEU A 70 28.37 7.59 15.17
N GLY A 71 27.71 7.08 14.13
CA GLY A 71 26.96 5.83 14.18
C GLY A 71 26.10 5.61 12.94
N GLU A 72 25.21 4.62 12.96
CA GLU A 72 24.34 4.32 11.83
C GLU A 72 22.93 3.88 12.27
N ASP A 73 21.93 4.18 11.44
CA ASP A 73 20.60 3.57 11.53
C ASP A 73 20.40 2.60 10.37
N ALA A 74 19.96 1.39 10.65
CA ALA A 74 19.64 0.40 9.62
C ALA A 74 18.15 0.09 9.57
N ALA A 75 17.61 -0.02 8.36
CA ALA A 75 16.24 -0.46 8.13
C ALA A 75 16.19 -1.49 7.00
N GLU A 76 15.53 -2.61 7.26
CA GLU A 76 15.33 -3.68 6.28
C GLU A 76 13.93 -3.60 5.63
N GLN A 77 13.87 -3.94 4.34
CA GLN A 77 12.63 -4.11 3.57
C GLN A 77 12.71 -5.39 2.75
N LEU A 78 11.59 -6.09 2.62
CA LEU A 78 11.44 -7.25 1.78
C LEU A 78 11.03 -6.83 0.37
N GLU A 79 11.81 -7.23 -0.62
CA GLU A 79 11.60 -6.92 -2.03
C GLU A 79 11.51 -8.21 -2.84
N LEU A 80 10.76 -8.18 -3.94
CA LEU A 80 10.72 -9.29 -4.89
C LEU A 80 11.41 -8.86 -6.19
N MET A 81 12.62 -9.37 -6.43
CA MET A 81 13.42 -9.06 -7.61
C MET A 81 13.60 -10.31 -8.47
N ARG A 82 13.14 -10.27 -9.73
CA ARG A 82 13.26 -11.39 -10.67
C ARG A 82 12.72 -12.71 -10.07
N SER A 83 11.56 -12.64 -9.42
CA SER A 83 10.90 -13.75 -8.73
C SER A 83 11.63 -14.34 -7.52
N ALA A 84 12.68 -13.68 -7.01
CA ALA A 84 13.37 -14.07 -5.78
C ALA A 84 13.19 -13.01 -4.69
N PHE A 85 12.92 -13.46 -3.47
CA PHE A 85 12.85 -12.58 -2.31
C PHE A 85 14.24 -12.13 -1.89
N ARG A 86 14.38 -10.82 -1.66
CA ARG A 86 15.59 -10.20 -1.16
C ARG A 86 15.27 -9.22 -0.05
N VAL A 87 16.23 -9.00 0.82
CA VAL A 87 16.13 -7.97 1.85
C VAL A 87 16.97 -6.78 1.41
N ILE A 88 16.34 -5.63 1.22
CA ILE A 88 17.05 -4.38 0.99
C ILE A 88 17.36 -3.77 2.35
N ARG A 89 18.65 -3.75 2.74
CA ARG A 89 19.11 -3.17 3.99
C ARG A 89 19.63 -1.76 3.72
N THR A 90 18.87 -0.75 4.12
CA THR A 90 19.31 0.65 3.98
C THR A 90 20.00 1.07 5.28
N VAL A 91 21.27 1.44 5.19
CA VAL A 91 22.08 1.92 6.32
C VAL A 91 22.33 3.41 6.12
N ARG A 92 21.95 4.24 7.09
CA ARG A 92 22.11 5.69 7.07
C ARG A 92 23.13 6.11 8.11
N GLU A 93 24.28 6.58 7.67
CA GLU A 93 25.34 7.02 8.58
C GLU A 93 25.01 8.36 9.21
N LYS A 94 25.17 8.42 10.53
CA LYS A 94 25.14 9.64 11.34
C LYS A 94 26.54 10.16 11.46
N HIS A 95 26.72 11.43 11.13
CA HIS A 95 27.95 12.15 11.33
C HIS A 95 27.71 13.31 12.29
N ALA A 96 28.66 13.59 13.17
CA ALA A 96 28.61 14.74 14.07
C ALA A 96 29.58 15.82 13.58
N CYS A 97 29.17 17.08 13.66
CA CYS A 97 30.06 18.19 13.38
C CYS A 97 31.09 18.36 14.51
N THR A 98 32.37 18.47 14.17
CA THR A 98 33.44 18.66 15.16
C THR A 98 33.50 20.08 15.77
N LYS A 99 32.62 21.00 15.35
CA LYS A 99 32.60 22.40 15.84
C LYS A 99 31.36 22.72 16.68
N CYS A 100 30.18 22.28 16.26
CA CYS A 100 28.91 22.62 16.88
C CYS A 100 28.08 21.41 17.33
N ASP A 101 28.64 20.20 17.24
CA ASP A 101 28.01 18.93 17.63
C ASP A 101 26.68 18.61 16.91
N ALA A 102 26.34 19.34 15.83
CA ALA A 102 25.18 19.04 15.01
C ALA A 102 25.29 17.66 14.35
N ILE A 103 24.22 16.86 14.44
CA ILE A 103 24.15 15.53 13.82
C ILE A 103 23.58 15.67 12.41
N VAL A 104 24.36 15.28 11.42
CA VAL A 104 24.00 15.25 10.00
C VAL A 104 23.83 13.80 9.57
N GLN A 105 22.72 13.51 8.89
CA GLN A 105 22.41 12.17 8.39
C GLN A 105 21.60 12.33 7.08
N ALA A 106 21.82 11.43 6.11
CA ALA A 106 20.95 11.36 4.93
C ALA A 106 19.48 11.19 5.37
N PRO A 107 18.49 11.80 4.69
CA PRO A 107 17.08 11.53 4.98
C PRO A 107 16.72 10.07 4.74
N ALA A 108 15.70 9.56 5.44
CA ALA A 108 15.17 8.23 5.16
C ALA A 108 14.57 8.21 3.74
N PRO A 109 14.88 7.21 2.89
CA PRO A 109 14.20 7.04 1.63
C PRO A 109 12.69 6.90 1.83
N SER A 110 11.91 7.55 0.96
CA SER A 110 10.46 7.40 0.97
C SER A 110 10.07 5.96 0.67
N ARG A 111 8.92 5.55 1.22
CA ARG A 111 8.36 4.21 1.06
C ARG A 111 6.89 4.34 0.70
N PRO A 112 6.33 3.42 -0.13
CA PRO A 112 4.89 3.44 -0.41
C PRO A 112 4.06 3.35 0.87
N ILE A 113 4.44 2.44 1.78
CA ILE A 113 3.79 2.28 3.08
C ILE A 113 4.78 2.72 4.16
N GLU A 114 4.41 3.76 4.90
CA GLU A 114 5.24 4.33 5.96
C GLU A 114 5.51 3.29 7.06
N ARG A 115 6.79 3.18 7.46
CA ARG A 115 7.29 2.10 8.34
C ARG A 115 6.97 0.69 7.83
N GLY A 116 6.47 0.48 6.61
CA GLY A 116 6.13 -0.83 6.06
C GLY A 116 7.37 -1.71 5.86
N ILE A 117 7.14 -3.02 5.85
CA ILE A 117 8.21 -4.00 5.62
C ILE A 117 8.35 -4.38 4.14
N ALA A 118 7.38 -4.07 3.28
CA ALA A 118 7.41 -4.38 1.85
C ALA A 118 8.07 -3.25 1.07
N GLY A 119 8.87 -3.62 0.07
CA GLY A 119 9.31 -2.74 -1.00
C GLY A 119 8.26 -2.59 -2.12
N PRO A 120 8.42 -1.59 -3.00
CA PRO A 120 7.46 -1.30 -4.07
C PRO A 120 7.26 -2.46 -5.06
N GLY A 121 8.30 -3.23 -5.39
CA GLY A 121 8.19 -4.34 -6.33
C GLY A 121 7.35 -5.51 -5.77
N LEU A 122 7.52 -5.81 -4.48
CA LEU A 122 6.67 -6.78 -3.78
C LEU A 122 5.21 -6.33 -3.74
N LEU A 123 4.95 -5.05 -3.43
CA LEU A 123 3.58 -4.50 -3.44
C LEU A 123 2.95 -4.59 -4.83
N ALA A 124 3.70 -4.23 -5.88
CA ALA A 124 3.25 -4.34 -7.26
C ALA A 124 2.94 -5.80 -7.64
N ARG A 125 3.77 -6.77 -7.22
CA ARG A 125 3.49 -8.19 -7.44
C ARG A 125 2.21 -8.62 -6.74
N VAL A 126 2.02 -8.27 -5.47
CA VAL A 126 0.83 -8.67 -4.71
C VAL A 126 -0.46 -8.18 -5.38
N LEU A 127 -0.48 -6.93 -5.83
CA LEU A 127 -1.62 -6.33 -6.55
C LEU A 127 -1.83 -7.00 -7.92
N SER A 128 -0.78 -7.10 -8.74
CA SER A 128 -0.88 -7.69 -10.08
C SER A 128 -1.32 -9.13 -10.02
N SER A 129 -0.76 -9.94 -9.11
CA SER A 129 -1.19 -11.32 -8.92
C SER A 129 -2.63 -11.41 -8.44
N LYS A 130 -3.10 -10.49 -7.58
CA LYS A 130 -4.49 -10.51 -7.09
C LYS A 130 -5.49 -10.16 -8.19
N TYR A 131 -5.23 -9.09 -8.93
CA TYR A 131 -6.23 -8.48 -9.82
C TYR A 131 -6.05 -8.87 -11.28
N ALA A 132 -4.83 -8.97 -11.79
CA ALA A 132 -4.58 -9.34 -13.18
C ALA A 132 -4.44 -10.86 -13.38
N GLU A 133 -3.85 -11.57 -12.41
CA GLU A 133 -3.60 -13.03 -12.51
C GLU A 133 -4.61 -13.86 -11.69
N HIS A 134 -5.62 -13.22 -11.10
CA HIS A 134 -6.68 -13.87 -10.30
C HIS A 134 -6.16 -14.81 -9.19
N THR A 135 -4.99 -14.51 -8.61
CA THR A 135 -4.38 -15.31 -7.54
C THR A 135 -4.79 -14.72 -6.18
N PRO A 136 -5.70 -15.37 -5.43
CA PRO A 136 -6.20 -14.85 -4.17
C PRO A 136 -5.09 -14.79 -3.11
N LEU A 137 -5.25 -13.88 -2.13
CA LEU A 137 -4.21 -13.60 -1.13
C LEU A 137 -3.78 -14.81 -0.29
N TYR A 138 -4.68 -15.77 -0.05
CA TYR A 138 -4.31 -17.02 0.63
C TYR A 138 -3.32 -17.85 -0.19
N ARG A 139 -3.55 -17.94 -1.51
CA ARG A 139 -2.68 -18.67 -2.42
C ARG A 139 -1.34 -17.97 -2.57
N GLN A 140 -1.33 -16.63 -2.62
CA GLN A 140 -0.08 -15.87 -2.60
C GLN A 140 0.73 -16.13 -1.32
N SER A 141 0.07 -16.09 -0.15
CA SER A 141 0.68 -16.41 1.14
C SER A 141 1.34 -17.79 1.14
N GLU A 142 0.66 -18.82 0.63
CA GLU A 142 1.22 -20.17 0.49
C GLU A 142 2.41 -20.23 -0.48
N ILE A 143 2.32 -19.54 -1.64
CA ILE A 143 3.41 -19.46 -2.62
C ILE A 143 4.66 -18.84 -1.99
N TYR A 144 4.50 -17.74 -1.25
CA TYR A 144 5.62 -17.08 -0.58
C TYR A 144 6.17 -17.93 0.57
N GLY A 145 5.31 -18.66 1.29
CA GLY A 145 5.71 -19.62 2.31
C GLY A 145 6.61 -20.73 1.77
N ARG A 146 6.34 -21.24 0.56
CA ARG A 146 7.21 -22.21 -0.13
C ARG A 146 8.59 -21.65 -0.49
N GLN A 147 8.72 -20.32 -0.56
CA GLN A 147 10.00 -19.62 -0.75
C GLN A 147 10.66 -19.21 0.57
N GLY A 148 10.15 -19.70 1.72
CA GLY A 148 10.69 -19.39 3.04
C GLY A 148 10.23 -18.05 3.61
N VAL A 149 9.22 -17.40 3.00
CA VAL A 149 8.71 -16.09 3.45
C VAL A 149 7.27 -16.23 3.94
N ASP A 150 7.10 -16.23 5.26
CA ASP A 150 5.78 -16.29 5.90
C ASP A 150 5.12 -14.90 5.94
N LEU A 151 4.15 -14.67 5.05
CA LEU A 151 3.33 -13.46 5.01
C LEU A 151 1.87 -13.82 5.23
N SER A 152 1.28 -13.32 6.32
CA SER A 152 -0.13 -13.62 6.63
C SER A 152 -1.09 -12.96 5.64
N ARG A 153 -2.26 -13.59 5.44
CA ARG A 153 -3.36 -13.02 4.62
C ARG A 153 -3.79 -11.63 5.10
N SER A 154 -3.79 -11.41 6.41
CA SER A 154 -4.14 -10.11 7.01
C SER A 154 -3.13 -9.03 6.68
N LEU A 155 -1.83 -9.36 6.67
CA LEU A 155 -0.77 -8.45 6.27
C LEU A 155 -0.89 -8.08 4.79
N LEU A 156 -1.04 -9.09 3.92
CA LEU A 156 -1.24 -8.86 2.48
C LEU A 156 -2.49 -8.02 2.21
N SER A 157 -3.60 -8.27 2.91
CA SER A 157 -4.81 -7.47 2.78
C SER A 157 -4.61 -6.03 3.22
N GLY A 158 -3.83 -5.80 4.29
CA GLY A 158 -3.48 -4.44 4.73
C GLY A 158 -2.58 -3.71 3.73
N TRP A 159 -1.71 -4.42 3.02
CA TRP A 159 -0.93 -3.84 1.92
C TRP A 159 -1.79 -3.46 0.73
N VAL A 160 -2.72 -4.34 0.32
CA VAL A 160 -3.67 -4.03 -0.76
C VAL A 160 -4.45 -2.75 -0.43
N ASP A 161 -5.02 -2.67 0.78
CA ASP A 161 -5.76 -1.51 1.26
C ASP A 161 -4.92 -0.23 1.29
N ALA A 162 -3.67 -0.30 1.78
CA ALA A 162 -2.77 0.84 1.75
C ALA A 162 -2.43 1.29 0.31
N CYS A 163 -2.20 0.35 -0.61
CA CYS A 163 -1.96 0.67 -2.01
C CYS A 163 -3.19 1.27 -2.70
N CYS A 164 -4.40 0.79 -2.40
CA CYS A 164 -5.64 1.40 -2.92
C CYS A 164 -5.73 2.87 -2.53
N ARG A 165 -5.42 3.23 -1.28
CA ARG A 165 -5.37 4.63 -0.85
C ARG A 165 -4.31 5.46 -1.60
N LEU A 166 -3.13 4.89 -1.83
CA LEU A 166 -2.07 5.58 -2.58
C LEU A 166 -2.44 5.81 -4.06
N LEU A 167 -3.26 4.92 -4.62
CA LEU A 167 -3.70 4.97 -6.02
C LEU A 167 -5.00 5.75 -6.23
N SER A 168 -5.72 6.16 -5.16
CA SER A 168 -6.97 6.92 -5.23
C SER A 168 -6.89 8.12 -6.19
N PRO A 169 -5.85 8.98 -6.14
CA PRO A 169 -5.79 10.13 -7.05
C PRO A 169 -5.69 9.73 -8.54
N LEU A 170 -5.11 8.57 -8.84
CA LEU A 170 -5.06 8.06 -10.21
C LEU A 170 -6.40 7.46 -10.64
N GLU A 171 -7.13 6.85 -9.71
CA GLU A 171 -8.46 6.32 -9.95
C GLU A 171 -9.48 7.44 -10.17
N GLU A 172 -9.42 8.51 -9.38
CA GLU A 172 -10.22 9.73 -9.55
C GLU A 172 -9.94 10.39 -10.91
N ALA A 173 -8.66 10.58 -11.27
CA ALA A 173 -8.29 11.14 -12.57
C ALA A 173 -8.75 10.24 -13.75
N LEU A 174 -8.71 8.92 -13.56
CA LEU A 174 -9.20 7.97 -14.56
C LEU A 174 -10.72 8.01 -14.69
N GLN A 175 -11.43 8.14 -13.57
CA GLN A 175 -12.88 8.34 -13.54
C GLN A 175 -13.27 9.59 -14.32
N ASP A 176 -12.66 10.74 -14.00
CA ASP A 176 -12.93 12.01 -14.69
C ASP A 176 -12.67 11.90 -16.20
N TYR A 177 -11.57 11.24 -16.58
CA TYR A 177 -11.24 11.00 -17.97
C TYR A 177 -12.26 10.09 -18.69
N VAL A 178 -12.71 9.02 -18.04
CA VAL A 178 -13.69 8.09 -18.63
C VAL A 178 -15.07 8.72 -18.72
N LEU A 179 -15.46 9.53 -17.74
CA LEU A 179 -16.77 10.17 -17.65
C LEU A 179 -16.87 11.55 -18.34
N THR A 180 -15.79 12.00 -19.00
CA THR A 180 -15.83 13.21 -19.84
C THR A 180 -16.87 13.06 -20.96
N ASP A 181 -17.46 14.17 -21.40
CA ASP A 181 -18.45 14.21 -22.48
C ASP A 181 -18.03 13.40 -23.73
N GLY A 182 -18.98 12.62 -24.25
CA GLY A 182 -18.77 11.79 -25.42
C GLY A 182 -19.60 10.49 -25.38
N LYS A 183 -19.12 9.48 -26.10
CA LYS A 183 -19.73 8.15 -26.11
C LYS A 183 -19.12 7.30 -24.99
N LEU A 184 -19.97 6.77 -24.13
CA LEU A 184 -19.59 5.91 -23.01
C LEU A 184 -20.26 4.54 -23.15
N HIS A 185 -19.47 3.48 -23.03
CA HIS A 185 -20.01 2.13 -22.91
C HIS A 185 -20.07 1.77 -21.42
N ALA A 186 -21.21 1.26 -20.96
CA ALA A 186 -21.38 0.82 -19.58
C ALA A 186 -21.90 -0.62 -19.54
N ASP A 187 -21.33 -1.43 -18.66
CA ASP A 187 -21.80 -2.78 -18.35
C ASP A 187 -22.11 -2.89 -16.85
N ASP A 188 -23.20 -3.61 -16.53
CA ASP A 188 -23.70 -3.86 -15.18
C ASP A 188 -23.56 -5.35 -14.87
N THR A 189 -22.45 -5.73 -14.25
CA THR A 189 -22.17 -7.11 -13.88
C THR A 189 -22.62 -7.39 -12.44
N PRO A 190 -23.67 -8.20 -12.21
CA PRO A 190 -24.08 -8.58 -10.87
C PRO A 190 -23.09 -9.57 -10.22
N VAL A 191 -22.72 -9.31 -8.97
CA VAL A 191 -21.78 -10.15 -8.20
C VAL A 191 -22.36 -10.55 -6.86
N GLN A 192 -22.10 -11.79 -6.42
CA GLN A 192 -22.51 -12.25 -5.09
C GLN A 192 -21.49 -11.80 -4.03
N VAL A 193 -21.93 -10.94 -3.12
CA VAL A 193 -21.09 -10.38 -2.05
C VAL A 193 -21.54 -10.97 -0.72
N LEU A 194 -20.58 -11.43 0.09
CA LEU A 194 -20.87 -11.96 1.42
C LEU A 194 -21.44 -10.85 2.33
N LEU A 195 -22.53 -11.15 3.04
CA LEU A 195 -23.02 -10.36 4.16
C LEU A 195 -22.47 -10.95 5.47
N PRO A 196 -21.47 -10.31 6.11
CA PRO A 196 -20.90 -10.80 7.36
C PRO A 196 -21.99 -10.99 8.44
N GLY A 197 -21.86 -12.03 9.26
CA GLY A 197 -22.79 -12.35 10.35
C GLY A 197 -23.98 -13.24 9.96
N ASN A 198 -24.45 -13.19 8.70
CA ASN A 198 -25.71 -13.84 8.31
C ASN A 198 -25.56 -15.12 7.48
N LYS A 199 -24.32 -15.55 7.15
CA LYS A 199 -24.01 -16.69 6.23
C LYS A 199 -24.75 -16.61 4.88
N LYS A 200 -25.16 -15.42 4.46
CA LYS A 200 -25.89 -15.16 3.21
C LYS A 200 -25.05 -14.27 2.29
N THR A 201 -25.36 -14.30 1.01
CA THR A 201 -24.85 -13.33 0.03
C THR A 201 -25.94 -12.33 -0.34
N LYS A 202 -25.54 -11.10 -0.68
CA LYS A 202 -26.37 -10.11 -1.36
C LYS A 202 -25.83 -9.93 -2.78
N THR A 203 -26.70 -9.61 -3.72
CA THR A 203 -26.28 -9.19 -5.06
C THR A 203 -25.79 -7.75 -4.99
N GLY A 204 -24.48 -7.54 -5.16
CA GLY A 204 -23.88 -6.26 -5.49
C GLY A 204 -23.68 -6.13 -7.00
N ARG A 205 -23.18 -4.99 -7.46
CA ARG A 205 -22.92 -4.72 -8.88
C ARG A 205 -21.53 -4.16 -9.07
N LEU A 206 -20.85 -4.67 -10.10
CA LEU A 206 -19.63 -4.12 -10.63
C LEU A 206 -19.97 -3.44 -11.95
N TRP A 207 -19.87 -2.12 -11.97
CA TRP A 207 -20.05 -1.30 -13.15
C TRP A 207 -18.73 -1.20 -13.88
N THR A 208 -18.77 -1.40 -15.20
CA THR A 208 -17.61 -1.19 -16.07
C THR A 208 -17.94 -0.07 -17.03
N TYR A 209 -17.20 1.04 -16.94
CA TYR A 209 -17.32 2.19 -17.82
C TYR A 209 -16.12 2.20 -18.78
N VAL A 210 -16.38 2.06 -20.07
CA VAL A 210 -15.35 1.95 -21.10
C VAL A 210 -15.43 3.13 -22.06
N ARG A 211 -14.28 3.79 -22.23
CA ARG A 211 -14.03 4.77 -23.27
C ARG A 211 -13.07 4.14 -24.27
N ASP A 212 -13.58 3.65 -25.40
CA ASP A 212 -12.76 3.14 -26.50
C ASP A 212 -13.42 3.43 -27.85
N ASP A 213 -12.98 4.52 -28.47
CA ASP A 213 -13.47 4.99 -29.76
C ASP A 213 -12.48 4.78 -30.91
N ARG A 214 -11.48 3.92 -30.71
CA ARG A 214 -10.46 3.66 -31.73
C ARG A 214 -11.07 3.11 -33.03
N ASN A 215 -12.11 2.28 -32.91
CA ASN A 215 -12.85 1.76 -34.06
C ASN A 215 -13.63 2.86 -34.84
N ALA A 216 -13.81 4.04 -34.25
CA ALA A 216 -14.43 5.22 -34.86
C ALA A 216 -13.40 6.31 -35.22
N GLY A 217 -12.10 5.98 -35.25
CA GLY A 217 -11.03 6.90 -35.62
C GLY A 217 -10.58 7.86 -34.52
N SER A 218 -10.98 7.65 -33.26
CA SER A 218 -10.51 8.46 -32.15
C SER A 218 -9.02 8.21 -31.85
N ALA A 219 -8.27 9.29 -31.65
CA ALA A 219 -6.87 9.26 -31.21
C ALA A 219 -6.71 9.29 -29.68
N LEU A 220 -7.82 9.38 -28.93
CA LEU A 220 -7.79 9.41 -27.48
C LEU A 220 -7.41 8.03 -26.92
N ALA A 221 -6.67 8.03 -25.80
CA ALA A 221 -6.24 6.79 -25.16
C ALA A 221 -7.46 6.00 -24.64
N PRO A 222 -7.55 4.69 -24.93
CA PRO A 222 -8.64 3.87 -24.41
C PRO A 222 -8.49 3.72 -22.90
N ALA A 223 -9.62 3.70 -22.20
CA ALA A 223 -9.65 3.57 -20.75
C ALA A 223 -10.86 2.78 -20.27
N VAL A 224 -10.70 2.11 -19.13
CA VAL A 224 -11.78 1.45 -18.39
C VAL A 224 -11.72 1.87 -16.94
N TRP A 225 -12.86 2.29 -16.40
CA TRP A 225 -13.05 2.56 -14.98
C TRP A 225 -14.08 1.59 -14.40
N PHE A 226 -13.80 1.06 -13.22
CA PHE A 226 -14.66 0.11 -12.53
C PHE A 226 -15.23 0.73 -11.27
N ALA A 227 -16.54 0.63 -11.07
CA ALA A 227 -17.19 1.10 -9.85
C ALA A 227 -17.99 -0.02 -9.21
N TYR A 228 -18.02 -0.06 -7.88
CA TYR A 228 -18.85 -1.01 -7.12
C TYR A 228 -20.03 -0.30 -6.48
N SER A 229 -21.22 -0.90 -6.58
CA SER A 229 -22.38 -0.48 -5.80
C SER A 229 -23.02 -1.68 -5.06
N PRO A 230 -23.45 -1.50 -3.78
CA PRO A 230 -24.05 -2.58 -2.99
C PRO A 230 -25.50 -2.90 -3.39
N ASP A 231 -26.12 -2.05 -4.22
CA ASP A 231 -27.39 -2.29 -4.90
C ASP A 231 -27.46 -1.49 -6.22
N ARG A 232 -28.65 -1.37 -6.83
CA ARG A 232 -28.84 -0.72 -8.14
C ARG A 232 -28.96 0.80 -8.04
N LYS A 233 -29.06 1.37 -6.84
CA LYS A 233 -29.14 2.83 -6.64
C LYS A 233 -27.75 3.42 -6.53
#